data_AF-A0A833IQH2-F1
#
_entry.id   AF-A0A833IQH2-F1
#
_cell.length_a   1.000
_cell.length_b   1.000
_cell.length_c   1.000
_cell.angle_alpha   90.00
_cell.angle_beta   90.00
_cell.angle_gamma   90.00
#
_symmetry.space_group_name_H-M   'P 1'
#
loop_
_entity.id
_entity.type
_entity.pdbx_description
1 polymer ?
#
loop_
_entity_poly.entity_id
_entity_poly.type
_entity_poly.pdbx_seq_one_letter_code
_entity_poly.pdbx_strand_id
1 'polypeptide(L)'
;MRLPHHAGPCLALLLCLPLPGRAELPAPQLGTEPRYHGQLRLDLPRSRWHAGMEASALNLGDSQLRDVRAHVGYRVGDRLELRAGWRRQRVTLQGMDDVDAEQSLGGPYVGLSFAF
;
A
#
# COMPACT_ATOMS: atom_id res chain seq x y z
N MET A 1 42.26 -8.81 -17.78
CA MET A 1 40.96 -9.23 -17.19
C MET A 1 40.36 -8.04 -16.46
N ARG A 2 39.03 -7.86 -16.58
CA ARG A 2 38.26 -6.63 -16.31
C ARG A 2 38.13 -6.28 -14.82
N LEU A 3 38.14 -4.96 -14.53
CA LEU A 3 37.68 -4.26 -13.31
C LEU A 3 36.12 -4.22 -13.24
N PRO A 4 35.47 -3.54 -12.26
CA PRO A 4 35.39 -3.76 -10.81
C PRO A 4 33.90 -3.73 -10.32
N HIS A 5 33.58 -4.03 -9.05
CA HIS A 5 32.33 -3.53 -8.42
C HIS A 5 32.47 -3.43 -6.88
N HIS A 6 32.99 -2.29 -6.43
CA HIS A 6 32.70 -1.73 -5.11
C HIS A 6 31.68 -0.60 -5.32
N ALA A 7 30.48 -0.74 -4.76
CA ALA A 7 29.55 0.36 -4.52
C ALA A 7 28.92 0.12 -3.14
N GLY A 8 29.11 1.08 -2.25
CA GLY A 8 28.69 1.07 -0.86
C GLY A 8 27.18 1.30 -0.63
N PRO A 9 26.77 1.57 0.63
CA PRO A 9 25.51 1.15 1.22
C PRO A 9 24.39 2.19 1.15
N CYS A 10 23.13 1.75 1.07
CA CYS A 10 21.97 2.58 1.40
C CYS A 10 21.47 2.23 2.81
N LEU A 11 22.10 2.86 3.78
CA LEU A 11 21.77 2.89 5.20
C LEU A 11 20.54 3.81 5.39
N ALA A 12 19.32 3.26 5.39
CA ALA A 12 18.14 3.99 5.84
C ALA A 12 18.13 3.98 7.39
N LEU A 13 18.93 4.87 7.98
CA LEU A 13 18.99 5.11 9.42
C LEU A 13 17.71 5.87 9.83
N LEU A 14 16.61 5.15 10.06
CA LEU A 14 15.44 5.72 10.74
C LEU A 14 15.83 5.91 12.21
N LEU A 15 15.90 7.18 12.64
CA LEU A 15 16.17 7.60 14.02
C LEU A 15 15.31 6.80 15.01
N CYS A 16 15.96 5.86 15.70
CA CYS A 16 15.41 5.10 16.80
C CYS A 16 15.56 5.95 18.07
N LEU A 17 14.61 6.87 18.30
CA LEU A 17 14.42 7.43 19.63
C LEU A 17 13.78 6.35 20.51
N PRO A 18 14.32 6.04 21.70
CA PRO A 18 13.73 5.05 22.59
C PRO A 18 12.44 5.63 23.19
N LEU A 19 11.29 5.26 22.62
CA LEU A 19 9.99 5.44 23.28
C LEU A 19 9.93 4.47 24.48
N PRO A 20 9.77 4.96 25.72
CA PRO A 20 9.59 4.11 26.89
C PRO A 20 8.15 3.59 26.87
N GLY A 21 7.96 2.37 26.38
CA GLY A 21 6.61 1.77 26.28
C GLY A 21 6.52 0.67 25.23
N ARG A 22 7.51 -0.23 25.24
CA ARG A 22 7.69 -1.31 24.26
C ARG A 22 6.53 -2.31 24.35
N ALA A 23 5.43 -2.03 23.66
CA ALA A 23 4.60 -3.09 23.10
C ALA A 23 5.47 -3.78 22.05
N GLU A 24 6.08 -4.90 22.41
CA GLU A 24 6.76 -5.79 21.47
C GLU A 24 5.69 -6.32 20.51
N LEU A 25 5.41 -5.56 19.45
CA LEU A 25 4.70 -6.10 18.30
C LEU A 25 5.57 -7.28 17.83
N PRO A 26 5.05 -8.52 17.84
CA PRO A 26 5.81 -9.66 17.36
C PRO A 26 6.32 -9.32 15.97
N ALA A 27 7.61 -9.56 15.74
CA ALA A 27 8.21 -9.41 14.42
C ALA A 27 7.28 -10.08 13.39
N PRO A 28 6.98 -9.44 12.25
CA PRO A 28 6.13 -10.07 11.24
C PRO A 28 6.78 -11.39 10.89
N GLN A 29 6.16 -12.48 11.33
CA GLN A 29 6.60 -13.82 11.03
C GLN A 29 6.60 -13.88 9.50
N LEU A 30 7.77 -14.06 8.90
CA LEU A 30 7.95 -14.13 7.46
C LEU A 30 7.37 -15.47 6.96
N GLY A 31 6.09 -15.70 7.20
CA GLY A 31 5.34 -16.78 6.60
C GLY A 31 5.17 -16.50 5.12
N THR A 32 5.17 -17.54 4.31
CA THR A 32 4.80 -17.47 2.89
C THR A 32 3.27 -17.31 2.81
N GLU A 33 2.78 -16.19 3.30
CA GLU A 33 1.37 -15.91 3.27
C GLU A 33 0.99 -15.42 1.86
N PRO A 34 -0.06 -15.98 1.26
CA PRO A 34 -0.43 -15.62 -0.09
C PRO A 34 -0.87 -14.16 -0.14
N ARG A 35 -0.15 -13.36 -0.93
CA ARG A 35 -0.51 -11.99 -1.29
C ARG A 35 -1.04 -11.98 -2.72
N TYR A 36 -2.25 -11.46 -2.89
CA TYR A 36 -2.82 -11.18 -4.19
C TYR A 36 -2.84 -9.68 -4.43
N HIS A 37 -2.37 -9.27 -5.59
CA HIS A 37 -2.41 -7.87 -6.02
C HIS A 37 -2.79 -7.83 -7.50
N GLY A 38 -3.81 -7.04 -7.82
CA GLY A 38 -4.29 -6.84 -9.18
C GLY A 38 -4.55 -5.36 -9.43
N GLN A 39 -4.13 -4.90 -10.61
CA GLN A 39 -4.35 -3.54 -11.05
C GLN A 39 -4.89 -3.56 -12.48
N LEU A 40 -5.92 -2.75 -12.72
CA LEU A 40 -6.46 -2.42 -14.02
C LEU A 40 -6.31 -0.92 -14.23
N ARG A 41 -5.78 -0.52 -15.39
CA ARG A 41 -5.68 0.89 -15.80
C ARG A 41 -6.18 1.01 -17.24
N LEU A 42 -7.02 2.02 -17.46
CA LEU A 42 -7.52 2.40 -18.77
C LEU A 42 -7.09 3.85 -19.03
N ASP A 43 -6.13 4.03 -19.93
CA ASP A 43 -5.69 5.35 -20.37
C ASP A 43 -6.62 5.86 -21.48
N LEU A 44 -7.10 7.10 -21.34
CA LEU A 44 -7.99 7.68 -22.34
C LEU A 44 -7.16 8.15 -23.54
N PRO A 45 -7.50 7.72 -24.77
CA PRO A 45 -6.76 8.13 -25.96
C PRO A 45 -6.83 9.65 -26.09
N ARG A 46 -5.69 10.27 -26.42
CA ARG A 46 -5.55 11.72 -26.68
C ARG A 46 -5.68 12.64 -25.46
N SER A 47 -5.78 12.11 -24.24
CA SER A 47 -5.80 12.92 -23.02
C SER A 47 -4.80 12.42 -21.98
N ARG A 48 -4.50 13.24 -20.96
CA ARG A 48 -3.67 12.85 -19.82
C ARG A 48 -4.49 12.22 -18.67
N TRP A 49 -5.77 11.96 -18.92
CA TRP A 49 -6.66 11.33 -17.98
C TRP A 49 -6.59 9.81 -18.09
N HIS A 50 -6.81 9.14 -16.97
CA HIS A 50 -6.95 7.70 -16.92
C HIS A 50 -7.95 7.31 -15.84
N ALA A 51 -8.56 6.14 -16.00
CA ALA A 51 -9.31 5.48 -14.95
C ALA A 51 -8.54 4.24 -14.48
N GLY A 52 -8.69 3.89 -13.21
CA GLY A 52 -8.01 2.73 -12.66
C GLY A 52 -8.80 2.06 -11.56
N MET A 53 -8.60 0.76 -11.45
CA MET A 53 -9.08 -0.05 -10.35
C MET A 53 -7.92 -0.88 -9.82
N GLU A 54 -7.83 -0.99 -8.50
CA GLU A 54 -6.80 -1.77 -7.83
C GLU A 54 -7.44 -2.59 -6.74
N ALA A 55 -7.04 -3.86 -6.63
CA ALA A 55 -7.49 -4.77 -5.59
C ALA A 55 -6.28 -5.49 -5.00
N SER A 56 -6.19 -5.50 -3.68
CA SER A 56 -5.15 -6.22 -2.94
C SER A 56 -5.78 -7.05 -1.84
N ALA A 57 -5.29 -8.28 -1.67
CA ALA A 57 -5.65 -9.16 -0.57
C ALA A 57 -4.37 -9.71 0.06
N LEU A 58 -4.26 -9.58 1.38
CA LEU A 58 -3.18 -10.13 2.17
C LEU A 58 -3.79 -10.93 3.31
N ASN A 59 -3.39 -12.19 3.43
CA ASN A 59 -3.70 -12.99 4.60
C ASN A 59 -2.49 -12.91 5.54
N LEU A 60 -2.72 -12.69 6.83
CA LEU A 60 -1.72 -12.67 7.89
C LEU A 60 -2.18 -13.64 8.98
N GLY A 61 -1.78 -14.90 8.91
CA GLY A 61 -2.32 -15.99 9.71
C GLY A 61 -3.85 -16.09 9.55
N ASP A 62 -4.56 -15.83 10.65
CA ASP A 62 -6.03 -15.81 10.72
C ASP A 62 -6.64 -14.45 10.34
N SER A 63 -5.81 -13.42 10.14
CA SER A 63 -6.27 -12.08 9.77
C SER A 63 -6.32 -11.91 8.26
N GLN A 64 -7.41 -11.32 7.75
CA GLN A 64 -7.55 -11.03 6.32
C GLN A 64 -7.69 -9.53 6.08
N LEU A 65 -6.79 -8.98 5.26
CA LEU A 65 -6.84 -7.61 4.77
C LEU A 65 -7.26 -7.62 3.30
N ARG A 66 -8.37 -6.96 2.97
CA ARG A 66 -8.79 -6.68 1.59
C ARG A 66 -8.89 -5.19 1.36
N ASP A 67 -8.30 -4.71 0.27
CA ASP A 67 -8.37 -3.33 -0.16
C ASP A 67 -8.79 -3.26 -1.62
N VAL A 68 -9.83 -2.48 -1.92
CA VAL A 68 -10.28 -2.20 -3.28
C VAL A 68 -10.37 -0.70 -3.48
N ARG A 69 -9.78 -0.22 -4.58
CA ARG A 69 -9.73 1.18 -4.96
C ARG A 69 -10.19 1.35 -6.38
N ALA A 70 -11.06 2.33 -6.62
CA ALA A 70 -11.40 2.82 -7.96
C ALA A 70 -11.07 4.30 -8.02
N HIS A 71 -10.51 4.78 -9.13
CA HIS A 71 -10.09 6.16 -9.25
C HIS A 71 -10.09 6.66 -10.69
N VAL A 72 -10.16 7.98 -10.81
CA VAL A 72 -9.80 8.74 -11.99
C VAL A 72 -8.53 9.52 -11.66
N GLY A 73 -7.59 9.56 -12.59
CA GLY A 73 -6.35 10.30 -12.42
C GLY A 73 -6.03 11.19 -13.60
N TYR A 74 -5.23 12.21 -13.33
CA TYR A 74 -4.71 13.16 -14.30
C TYR A 74 -3.20 13.26 -14.16
N ARG A 75 -2.48 13.04 -15.26
CA ARG A 75 -1.02 13.18 -15.30
C ARG A 75 -0.62 14.62 -15.60
N VAL A 76 0.16 15.21 -14.70
CA VAL A 76 0.77 16.53 -14.85
C VAL A 76 2.22 16.35 -15.31
N GLY A 77 2.46 16.53 -16.60
CA GLY A 77 3.75 16.21 -17.23
C GLY A 77 4.00 14.71 -17.24
N ASP A 78 5.26 14.31 -17.05
CA ASP A 78 5.66 12.89 -17.12
C ASP A 78 5.83 12.23 -15.75
N ARG A 79 5.83 13.02 -14.66
CA ARG A 79 6.25 12.56 -13.32
C ARG A 79 5.17 12.68 -12.25
N LEU A 80 4.25 13.63 -12.37
CA LEU A 80 3.26 13.91 -11.33
C LEU A 80 1.89 13.37 -11.75
N GLU A 81 1.18 12.71 -10.83
CA GLU A 81 -0.16 12.19 -11.04
C GLU A 81 -1.07 12.63 -9.88
N LEU A 82 -2.18 13.25 -10.22
CA LEU A 82 -3.27 13.55 -9.31
C LEU A 82 -4.33 12.46 -9.46
N ARG A 83 -4.82 11.92 -8.35
CA ARG A 83 -5.88 10.89 -8.35
C ARG A 83 -7.00 11.30 -7.42
N ALA A 84 -8.23 11.05 -7.85
CA ALA A 84 -9.42 11.15 -7.00
C ALA A 84 -10.25 9.90 -7.19
N GLY A 85 -10.81 9.36 -6.12
CA GLY A 85 -11.49 8.09 -6.21
C GLY A 85 -12.19 7.67 -4.93
N TRP A 86 -12.57 6.40 -4.90
CA TRP A 86 -13.16 5.76 -3.74
C TRP A 86 -12.30 4.58 -3.33
N ARG A 87 -12.13 4.39 -2.02
CA ARG A 87 -11.43 3.26 -1.43
C ARG A 87 -12.37 2.52 -0.49
N ARG A 88 -12.25 1.20 -0.44
CA ARG A 88 -12.86 0.35 0.58
C ARG A 88 -11.81 -0.62 1.08
N GLN A 89 -11.47 -0.50 2.37
CA GLN A 89 -10.59 -1.40 3.06
C GLN A 89 -11.40 -2.16 4.11
N ARG A 90 -11.25 -3.48 4.13
CA ARG A 90 -11.80 -4.37 5.15
C ARG A 90 -10.65 -5.10 5.82
N VAL A 91 -10.57 -4.98 7.14
CA VAL A 91 -9.63 -5.73 7.97
C VAL A 91 -10.45 -6.66 8.86
N THR A 92 -10.24 -7.96 8.74
CA THR A 92 -10.80 -8.95 9.66
C THR A 92 -9.68 -9.34 10.62
N LEU A 93 -9.77 -8.90 11.88
CA LEU A 93 -8.90 -9.30 12.98
C LEU A 93 -9.75 -10.20 13.89
N GLN A 94 -9.43 -11.49 13.99
CA GLN A 94 -10.07 -12.36 14.98
C GLN A 94 -9.18 -12.43 16.22
N GLY A 95 -9.65 -11.88 17.34
CA GLY A 95 -9.11 -12.18 18.67
C GLY A 95 -9.05 -10.99 19.62
N MET A 96 -9.62 -11.21 20.82
CA MET A 96 -9.56 -10.43 22.08
C MET A 96 -10.75 -9.49 22.33
N ASP A 97 -11.65 -9.94 23.22
CA ASP A 97 -12.75 -9.20 23.88
C ASP A 97 -13.77 -8.47 22.99
N ASP A 98 -14.94 -9.11 22.79
CA ASP A 98 -16.30 -8.51 22.64
C ASP A 98 -16.49 -7.22 21.81
N VAL A 99 -15.56 -6.92 20.90
CA VAL A 99 -15.66 -5.77 19.99
C VAL A 99 -15.41 -6.28 18.58
N ASP A 100 -16.50 -6.64 17.92
CA ASP A 100 -16.58 -6.81 16.46
C ASP A 100 -16.31 -5.45 15.77
N ALA A 101 -15.07 -4.99 15.81
CA ALA A 101 -14.64 -3.82 15.07
C ALA A 101 -14.43 -4.23 13.61
N GLU A 102 -15.53 -4.46 12.87
CA GLU A 102 -15.49 -4.45 11.40
C GLU A 102 -15.19 -3.01 10.96
N GLN A 103 -13.91 -2.61 11.02
CA GLN A 103 -13.46 -1.33 10.53
C GLN A 103 -13.44 -1.39 9.00
N SER A 104 -14.62 -1.21 8.42
CA SER A 104 -14.78 -0.93 6.99
C SER A 104 -14.47 0.54 6.75
N LEU A 105 -13.19 0.84 6.53
CA LEU A 105 -12.78 2.19 6.10
C LEU A 105 -13.10 2.35 4.62
N GLY A 106 -14.26 2.95 4.36
CA GLY A 106 -14.78 3.22 3.03
C GLY A 106 -15.03 4.71 2.82
N GLY A 107 -14.46 5.30 1.77
CA GLY A 107 -14.69 6.72 1.51
C GLY A 107 -14.03 7.27 0.25
N PRO A 108 -14.39 8.52 -0.12
CA PRO A 108 -13.71 9.24 -1.16
C PRO A 108 -12.30 9.60 -0.71
N TYR A 109 -11.37 9.66 -1.65
CA TYR A 109 -10.00 10.11 -1.40
C TYR A 109 -9.47 10.95 -2.55
N VAL A 110 -8.47 11.76 -2.24
CA VAL A 110 -7.62 12.44 -3.21
C VAL A 110 -6.17 12.08 -2.89
N GLY A 111 -5.39 11.81 -3.92
CA GLY A 111 -3.99 11.41 -3.80
C GLY A 111 -3.12 12.16 -4.79
N LEU A 112 -1.87 12.35 -4.38
CA LEU A 112 -0.79 12.87 -5.22
C LEU A 112 0.30 11.81 -5.32
N SER A 113 0.87 11.61 -6.50
CA SER A 113 1.93 10.63 -6.72
C SER A 113 3.02 11.23 -7.61
N PHE A 114 4.27 10.95 -7.27
CA PHE A 114 5.43 11.41 -8.01
C PHE A 114 6.30 10.21 -8.39
N ALA A 115 6.67 10.12 -9.67
CA ALA A 115 7.60 9.11 -10.19
C ALA A 115 9.00 9.72 -10.34
N PHE A 116 10.02 9.04 -9.78
CA PHE A 116 11.43 9.40 -9.85
C PHE A 116 12.16 8.61 -10.93
#